data_AF-A0A915LT57-F1
#
_entry.id   AF-A0A915LT57-F1
#
_cell.length_a   1.000
_cell.length_b   1.000
_cell.length_c   1.000
_cell.angle_alpha   90.00
_cell.angle_beta   90.00
_cell.angle_gamma   90.00
#
_symmetry.space_group_name_H-M   'P 1'
#
loop_
_entity.id
_entity.type
_entity.pdbx_description
1 polymer ?
#
loop_
_entity_poly.entity_id
_entity_poly.type
_entity_poly.pdbx_seq_one_letter_code
_entity_poly.pdbx_strand_id
1 'polypeptide(L)'
;MNIFRLAGDSAHLLAILILLWKIWKTKSCAGISGRSQVLFFVVFVSRYLDLFTNFVSIYNTAMKIFFVASSVATIYLMFFRFRATYDRNHDTFRIEILLVPSVILALLINHEFTIFEVLWTFSIYLEAVAIMPQLFMLSRTGSAETITAHYLFALGSYRGLYILNWVYRYYMENHLDVIALVAGVAQTVLYADFFYLYVTRVVQQDELVLVQAVWRHGDRSPTKTFKTDKYQEKDWPQGWGQLSPTGMAQHVELGRRLRQRYIEELKFVGPRYNSHEIYVRSTDWNRTLTSAISDLGANKWPGWFFPIAIHSLPGNEDFMAPGESECKRFEQIKERITLTKEYNSTLIKYKWLLDFLSEKTGQKVDPFDMWMINDAFYIEKLKGKKLVDWAEGNQTLLDAIAELDNLQERWMIGLGNYI
;
A
#
# COMPACT_ATOMS: atom_id res chain seq x y z
N MET A 1 18.39 -9.51 -41.13
CA MET A 1 18.51 -8.97 -39.75
C MET A 1 19.00 -7.54 -39.87
N ASN A 2 18.32 -6.54 -39.33
CA ASN A 2 18.76 -5.14 -39.35
C ASN A 2 19.03 -4.63 -37.93
N ILE A 3 19.64 -3.44 -37.83
CA ILE A 3 20.05 -2.86 -36.54
C ILE A 3 18.89 -2.60 -35.59
N PHE A 4 17.72 -2.20 -36.11
CA PHE A 4 16.54 -1.92 -35.29
C PHE A 4 15.98 -3.19 -34.66
N ARG A 5 15.92 -4.29 -35.42
CA ARG A 5 15.51 -5.60 -34.90
C ARG A 5 16.48 -6.12 -33.84
N LEU A 6 17.80 -6.02 -34.10
CA LEU A 6 18.81 -6.46 -33.15
C LEU A 6 18.76 -5.65 -31.84
N ALA A 7 18.61 -4.33 -31.94
CA ALA A 7 18.46 -3.45 -30.79
C ALA A 7 17.16 -3.74 -30.02
N GLY A 8 16.05 -4.00 -30.73
CA GLY A 8 14.79 -4.42 -30.14
C GLY A 8 14.92 -5.73 -29.37
N ASP A 9 15.47 -6.77 -30.00
CA ASP A 9 15.69 -8.07 -29.35
C ASP A 9 16.58 -7.94 -28.10
N SER A 10 17.60 -7.08 -28.17
CA SER A 10 18.49 -6.78 -27.03
C SER A 10 17.77 -6.05 -25.90
N ALA A 11 16.90 -5.08 -26.21
CA ALA A 11 16.10 -4.37 -25.21
C ALA A 11 15.08 -5.30 -24.52
N HIS A 12 14.47 -6.22 -25.27
CA HIS A 12 13.57 -7.23 -24.72
C HIS A 12 14.33 -8.19 -23.78
N LEU A 13 15.50 -8.66 -24.20
CA LEU A 13 16.36 -9.49 -23.35
C LEU A 13 16.79 -8.75 -22.07
N LEU A 14 17.18 -7.48 -22.18
CA LEU A 14 17.54 -6.65 -21.05
C LEU A 14 16.37 -6.49 -20.06
N ALA A 15 15.15 -6.28 -20.55
CA ALA A 15 13.96 -6.18 -19.69
C ALA A 15 13.79 -7.44 -18.83
N ILE A 16 13.92 -8.62 -19.43
CA ILE A 16 13.79 -9.91 -18.73
C ILE A 16 14.93 -10.10 -17.70
N LEU A 17 16.17 -9.75 -18.07
CA LEU A 17 17.29 -9.81 -17.14
C LEU A 17 17.12 -8.87 -15.94
N ILE A 18 16.64 -7.63 -16.16
CA ILE A 18 16.34 -6.68 -15.08
C ILE A 18 15.30 -7.26 -14.13
N LEU A 19 14.22 -7.85 -14.67
CA LEU A 19 13.15 -8.44 -13.87
C LEU A 19 13.66 -9.62 -13.02
N LEU A 20 14.37 -10.57 -13.65
CA LEU A 20 14.94 -11.72 -12.94
C LEU A 20 15.97 -11.28 -11.88
N TRP A 21 16.84 -10.33 -12.21
CA TRP A 21 17.81 -9.78 -11.28
C TRP A 21 17.13 -9.08 -10.11
N LYS A 22 16.07 -8.28 -10.35
CA LYS A 22 15.25 -7.66 -9.30
C LYS A 22 14.75 -8.73 -8.34
N ILE A 23 13.98 -9.70 -8.84
CA ILE A 23 13.34 -10.74 -8.03
C ILE A 23 14.40 -11.53 -7.24
N TRP A 24 15.51 -11.87 -7.88
CA TRP A 24 16.58 -12.62 -7.23
C TRP A 24 17.33 -11.83 -6.18
N LYS A 25 17.61 -10.55 -6.41
CA LYS A 25 18.38 -9.69 -5.51
C LYS A 25 17.56 -9.25 -4.31
N THR A 26 16.30 -8.87 -4.51
CA THR A 26 15.40 -8.43 -3.44
C THR A 26 14.72 -9.59 -2.72
N LYS A 27 14.80 -10.82 -3.26
CA LYS A 27 14.07 -12.00 -2.77
C LYS A 27 12.56 -11.76 -2.68
N SER A 28 12.04 -10.88 -3.55
CA SER A 28 10.66 -10.42 -3.54
C SER A 28 10.14 -10.21 -4.96
N CYS A 29 8.90 -10.61 -5.21
CA CYS A 29 8.15 -10.31 -6.43
C CYS A 29 7.07 -9.25 -6.22
N ALA A 30 7.15 -8.47 -5.14
CA ALA A 30 6.24 -7.35 -4.89
C ALA A 30 6.22 -6.36 -6.07
N GLY A 31 5.04 -5.83 -6.39
CA GLY A 31 4.82 -4.88 -7.49
C GLY A 31 4.84 -5.46 -8.91
N ILE A 32 5.02 -6.79 -9.07
CA ILE A 32 4.98 -7.46 -10.37
C ILE A 32 3.71 -8.30 -10.50
N SER A 33 2.97 -8.11 -11.60
CA SER A 33 1.78 -8.89 -11.93
C SER A 33 2.19 -10.27 -12.43
N GLY A 34 1.82 -11.30 -11.67
CA GLY A 34 2.01 -12.69 -12.05
C GLY A 34 1.14 -13.07 -13.24
N ARG A 35 -0.05 -12.45 -13.37
CA ARG A 35 -0.94 -12.64 -14.51
C ARG A 35 -0.28 -12.24 -15.83
N SER A 36 0.41 -11.10 -15.87
CA SER A 36 1.14 -10.67 -17.08
C SER A 36 2.27 -11.64 -17.44
N GLN A 37 3.02 -12.13 -16.44
CA GLN A 37 4.10 -13.10 -16.69
C GLN A 37 3.58 -14.43 -17.25
N VAL A 38 2.42 -14.89 -16.78
CA VAL A 38 1.75 -16.07 -17.35
C VAL A 38 1.34 -15.83 -18.80
N LEU A 39 0.80 -14.65 -19.13
CA LEU A 39 0.45 -14.31 -20.52
C LEU A 39 1.69 -14.27 -21.43
N PHE A 40 2.79 -13.66 -20.99
CA PHE A 40 4.05 -13.66 -21.75
C PHE A 40 4.61 -15.07 -21.96
N PHE A 41 4.51 -15.95 -20.96
CA PHE A 41 4.87 -17.36 -21.14
C PHE A 41 4.02 -18.05 -22.23
N VAL A 42 2.69 -17.86 -22.20
CA VAL A 42 1.78 -18.40 -23.22
C VAL A 42 2.13 -17.87 -24.62
N VAL A 43 2.47 -16.58 -24.74
CA VAL A 43 2.97 -15.97 -25.98
C VAL A 43 4.23 -16.69 -26.49
N PHE A 44 5.26 -16.86 -25.65
CA PHE A 44 6.51 -17.47 -26.11
C PHE A 44 6.35 -18.94 -26.47
N VAL A 45 5.57 -19.69 -25.69
CA VAL A 45 5.30 -21.11 -25.99
C VAL A 45 4.56 -21.25 -27.32
N SER A 46 3.49 -20.48 -27.55
CA SER A 46 2.72 -20.55 -28.80
C SER A 46 3.51 -20.07 -30.02
N ARG A 47 4.37 -19.05 -29.86
CA ARG A 47 5.18 -18.49 -30.94
C ARG A 47 6.35 -19.38 -31.37
N TYR A 48 6.97 -20.08 -30.42
CA TYR A 48 8.25 -20.77 -30.65
C TYR A 48 8.11 -22.29 -30.75
N LEU A 49 6.92 -22.80 -31.04
CA LEU A 49 6.72 -24.23 -31.36
C LEU A 49 7.52 -24.68 -32.58
N ASP A 50 7.84 -23.75 -33.48
CA ASP A 50 8.69 -23.99 -34.65
C ASP A 50 10.15 -24.35 -34.30
N LEU A 51 10.55 -24.23 -33.03
CA LEU A 51 11.89 -24.62 -32.55
C LEU A 51 12.18 -26.11 -32.77
N PHE A 52 11.15 -26.95 -32.82
CA PHE A 52 11.28 -28.38 -33.06
C PHE A 52 11.22 -28.76 -34.55
N THR A 53 10.83 -27.83 -35.42
CA THR A 53 10.58 -28.12 -36.84
C THR A 53 11.53 -27.38 -37.77
N ASN A 54 12.00 -26.19 -37.39
CA ASN A 54 12.74 -25.29 -38.26
C ASN A 54 14.00 -24.75 -37.58
N PHE A 55 15.16 -24.96 -38.21
CA PHE A 55 16.42 -24.35 -37.80
C PHE A 55 16.75 -23.16 -38.69
N VAL A 56 16.76 -21.95 -38.12
CA VAL A 56 17.10 -20.71 -38.84
C VAL A 56 18.56 -20.31 -38.62
N SER A 57 19.00 -20.23 -37.36
CA SER A 57 20.38 -19.91 -36.98
C SER A 57 20.61 -20.20 -35.50
N ILE A 58 21.88 -20.34 -35.08
CA ILE A 58 22.25 -20.51 -33.66
C ILE A 58 21.70 -19.37 -32.81
N TYR A 59 21.82 -18.12 -33.28
CA TYR A 59 21.29 -16.95 -32.58
C TYR A 59 19.76 -17.04 -32.38
N ASN A 60 19.01 -17.38 -33.43
CA ASN A 60 17.56 -17.49 -33.34
C ASN A 60 17.13 -18.59 -32.36
N THR A 61 17.73 -19.78 -32.46
CA THR A 61 17.42 -20.91 -31.58
C THR A 61 17.78 -20.58 -30.13
N ALA A 62 18.97 -20.00 -29.88
CA ALA A 62 19.39 -19.62 -28.53
C ALA A 62 18.47 -18.57 -27.89
N MET A 63 18.06 -17.54 -28.65
CA MET A 63 17.14 -16.51 -28.16
C MET A 63 15.77 -17.09 -27.81
N LYS A 64 15.21 -17.97 -28.66
CA LYS A 64 13.92 -18.63 -28.37
C LYS A 64 13.99 -19.48 -27.09
N ILE A 65 15.05 -20.29 -26.94
CA ILE A 65 15.28 -21.07 -25.71
C ILE A 65 15.37 -20.14 -24.50
N PHE A 66 16.12 -19.04 -24.61
CA PHE A 66 16.25 -18.08 -23.53
C PHE A 66 14.91 -17.47 -23.10
N PHE A 67 14.08 -17.02 -24.04
CA PHE A 67 12.76 -16.43 -23.73
C PHE A 67 11.82 -17.43 -23.04
N VAL A 68 11.78 -18.67 -23.50
CA VAL A 68 10.97 -19.72 -22.86
C VAL A 68 11.53 -20.08 -21.48
N ALA A 69 12.83 -20.31 -21.35
CA ALA A 69 13.45 -20.69 -20.08
C ALA A 69 13.32 -19.58 -19.01
N SER A 70 13.53 -18.32 -19.40
CA SER A 70 13.43 -17.17 -18.49
C SER A 70 12.00 -16.87 -18.05
N SER A 71 10.99 -17.05 -18.92
CA SER A 71 9.58 -16.93 -18.53
C SER A 71 9.15 -18.04 -17.56
N VAL A 72 9.58 -19.29 -17.79
CA VAL A 72 9.39 -20.39 -16.82
C VAL A 72 10.06 -20.07 -15.49
N ALA A 73 11.31 -19.59 -15.51
CA ALA A 73 12.04 -19.21 -14.30
C ALA A 73 11.30 -18.09 -13.54
N THR A 74 10.81 -17.07 -14.23
CA THR A 74 10.07 -15.95 -13.62
C THR A 74 8.79 -16.44 -12.93
N ILE A 75 8.00 -17.27 -13.61
CA ILE A 75 6.78 -17.88 -13.05
C ILE A 75 7.12 -18.75 -11.83
N TYR A 76 8.17 -19.58 -11.92
CA TYR A 76 8.63 -20.39 -10.80
C TYR A 76 9.01 -19.53 -9.58
N LEU A 77 9.78 -18.46 -9.80
CA LEU A 77 10.18 -17.54 -8.74
C LEU A 77 8.98 -16.87 -8.09
N MET A 78 7.98 -16.46 -8.86
CA MET A 78 6.81 -15.74 -8.37
C MET A 78 5.81 -16.65 -7.64
N PHE A 79 5.46 -17.80 -8.21
CA PHE A 79 4.37 -18.63 -7.69
C PHE A 79 4.82 -19.71 -6.70
N PHE A 80 6.12 -20.04 -6.67
CA PHE A 80 6.67 -21.06 -5.79
C PHE A 80 7.71 -20.48 -4.82
N ARG A 81 8.84 -19.96 -5.32
CA ARG A 81 10.00 -19.60 -4.46
C ARG A 81 9.74 -18.40 -3.55
N PHE A 82 9.12 -17.34 -4.09
CA PHE A 82 8.85 -16.07 -3.41
C PHE A 82 7.35 -15.77 -3.33
N ARG A 83 6.51 -16.81 -3.33
CA ARG A 83 5.05 -16.74 -3.29
C ARG A 83 4.51 -15.83 -2.19
N ALA A 84 5.17 -15.78 -1.03
CA ALA A 84 4.75 -14.97 0.10
C ALA A 84 4.75 -13.45 -0.19
N THR A 85 5.55 -13.01 -1.16
CA THR A 85 5.69 -11.59 -1.55
C THR A 85 4.81 -11.21 -2.74
N TYR A 86 4.10 -12.18 -3.33
CA TYR A 86 3.21 -11.94 -4.48
C TYR A 86 1.89 -11.30 -4.02
N ASP A 87 1.62 -10.11 -4.52
CA ASP A 87 0.46 -9.31 -4.14
C ASP A 87 -0.81 -9.72 -4.90
N ARG A 88 -1.49 -10.75 -4.38
CA ARG A 88 -2.74 -11.28 -4.93
C ARG A 88 -3.90 -10.30 -4.86
N ASN A 89 -3.89 -9.38 -3.89
CA ASN A 89 -5.00 -8.47 -3.66
C ASN A 89 -5.04 -7.34 -4.68
N HIS A 90 -3.88 -6.97 -5.24
CA HIS A 90 -3.78 -5.94 -6.28
C HIS A 90 -3.69 -6.54 -7.70
N ASP A 91 -3.23 -7.78 -7.89
CA ASP A 91 -3.25 -8.46 -9.20
C ASP A 91 -4.60 -9.15 -9.50
N THR A 92 -5.65 -8.33 -9.70
CA THR A 92 -7.05 -8.79 -9.86
C THR A 92 -7.57 -8.74 -11.30
N PHE A 93 -6.72 -8.44 -12.29
CA PHE A 93 -7.15 -8.22 -13.68
C PHE A 93 -7.63 -9.53 -14.36
N ARG A 94 -8.86 -9.57 -14.88
CA ARG A 94 -9.44 -10.75 -15.55
C ARG A 94 -8.78 -11.01 -16.91
N ILE A 95 -7.91 -12.02 -16.98
CA ILE A 95 -7.10 -12.33 -18.18
C ILE A 95 -7.93 -12.94 -19.32
N GLU A 96 -9.10 -13.48 -19.01
CA GLU A 96 -10.04 -14.07 -19.97
C GLU A 96 -10.48 -13.04 -21.02
N ILE A 97 -10.60 -11.78 -20.60
CA ILE A 97 -10.94 -10.64 -21.47
C ILE A 97 -9.85 -10.37 -22.51
N LEU A 98 -8.63 -10.88 -22.30
CA LEU A 98 -7.52 -10.75 -23.26
C LEU A 98 -7.34 -12.04 -24.08
N LEU A 99 -7.38 -13.19 -23.40
CA LEU A 99 -7.16 -14.49 -24.03
C LEU A 99 -8.26 -14.84 -25.04
N VAL A 100 -9.54 -14.71 -24.66
CA VAL A 100 -10.65 -15.14 -25.51
C VAL A 100 -10.70 -14.33 -26.82
N PRO A 101 -10.63 -12.97 -26.80
CA PRO A 101 -10.58 -12.21 -28.04
C PRO A 101 -9.34 -12.50 -28.89
N SER A 102 -8.17 -12.74 -28.27
CA SER A 102 -6.94 -13.08 -29.01
C SER A 102 -7.07 -14.40 -29.77
N VAL A 103 -7.71 -15.41 -29.15
CA VAL A 103 -7.99 -16.70 -29.81
C VAL A 103 -8.98 -16.52 -30.96
N ILE A 104 -10.09 -15.82 -30.72
CA ILE A 104 -11.11 -15.57 -31.75
C ILE A 104 -10.51 -14.82 -32.94
N LEU A 105 -9.75 -13.75 -32.69
CA LEU A 105 -9.10 -12.98 -33.73
C LEU A 105 -8.09 -13.81 -34.52
N ALA A 106 -7.31 -14.68 -33.88
CA ALA A 106 -6.36 -15.55 -34.58
C ALA A 106 -7.04 -16.58 -35.48
N LEU A 107 -8.21 -17.09 -35.08
CA LEU A 107 -8.99 -18.03 -35.90
C LEU A 107 -9.66 -17.34 -37.10
N LEU A 108 -10.07 -16.07 -36.95
CA LEU A 108 -10.77 -15.32 -38.00
C LEU A 108 -9.83 -14.58 -38.94
N ILE A 109 -8.72 -14.04 -38.43
CA ILE A 109 -7.79 -13.15 -39.14
C ILE A 109 -6.37 -13.69 -38.97
N ASN A 110 -5.97 -14.55 -39.89
CA ASN A 110 -4.63 -15.14 -40.03
C ASN A 110 -4.19 -15.10 -41.50
N HIS A 111 -2.90 -15.33 -41.77
CA HIS A 111 -2.38 -15.42 -43.13
C HIS A 111 -2.75 -16.74 -43.81
N GLU A 112 -2.67 -17.85 -43.06
CA GLU A 112 -3.07 -19.19 -43.52
C GLU A 112 -3.69 -20.00 -42.38
N PHE A 113 -4.70 -20.80 -42.70
CA PHE A 113 -5.43 -21.60 -41.70
C PHE A 113 -4.71 -22.92 -41.39
N THR A 114 -3.48 -22.82 -40.88
CA THR A 114 -2.70 -23.96 -40.36
C THR A 114 -2.51 -23.81 -38.85
N ILE A 115 -2.28 -24.92 -38.14
CA ILE A 115 -2.11 -24.90 -36.68
C ILE A 115 -0.95 -23.96 -36.27
N PHE A 116 0.18 -24.02 -36.98
CA PHE A 116 1.35 -23.19 -36.67
C PHE A 116 1.11 -21.70 -36.93
N GLU A 117 0.46 -21.35 -38.05
CA GLU A 117 0.16 -19.95 -38.37
C GLU A 117 -0.91 -19.35 -37.45
N VAL A 118 -1.93 -20.12 -37.09
CA VAL A 118 -2.94 -19.68 -36.11
C VAL A 118 -2.30 -19.46 -34.73
N LEU A 119 -1.41 -20.36 -34.28
CA LEU A 119 -0.71 -20.19 -33.00
C LEU A 119 0.28 -19.03 -33.02
N TRP A 120 0.97 -18.83 -34.14
CA TRP A 120 1.83 -17.66 -34.34
C TRP A 120 1.02 -16.37 -34.29
N THR A 121 -0.09 -16.30 -35.02
CA THR A 121 -1.00 -15.13 -35.07
C THR A 121 -1.62 -14.86 -33.69
N PHE A 122 -2.06 -15.90 -32.98
CA PHE A 122 -2.54 -15.81 -31.60
C PHE A 122 -1.49 -15.19 -30.67
N SER A 123 -0.22 -15.63 -30.80
CA SER A 123 0.86 -15.07 -29.99
C SER A 123 1.06 -13.58 -30.24
N ILE A 124 0.86 -13.09 -31.48
CA ILE A 124 1.01 -11.68 -31.85
C ILE A 124 -0.10 -10.85 -31.19
N TYR A 125 -1.36 -11.27 -31.30
CA TYR A 125 -2.48 -10.56 -30.66
C TYR A 125 -2.40 -10.59 -29.14
N LEU A 126 -2.08 -11.74 -28.54
CA LEU A 126 -2.00 -11.86 -27.09
C LEU A 126 -0.88 -11.00 -26.52
N GLU A 127 0.29 -10.97 -27.17
CA GLU A 127 1.41 -10.16 -26.71
C GLU A 127 1.11 -8.67 -26.71
N ALA A 128 0.31 -8.21 -27.68
CA ALA A 128 -0.08 -6.81 -27.78
C ALA A 128 -0.78 -6.31 -26.51
N VAL A 129 -1.51 -7.20 -25.82
CA VAL A 129 -2.29 -6.87 -24.62
C VAL A 129 -1.78 -7.52 -23.34
N ALA A 130 -0.76 -8.38 -23.41
CA ALA A 130 -0.25 -9.18 -22.27
C ALA A 130 0.25 -8.33 -21.08
N ILE A 131 0.60 -7.06 -21.30
CA ILE A 131 1.06 -6.13 -20.26
C ILE A 131 -0.08 -5.51 -19.43
N MET A 132 -1.32 -5.58 -19.92
CA MET A 132 -2.48 -4.94 -19.28
C MET A 132 -2.65 -5.26 -17.79
N PRO A 133 -2.49 -6.51 -17.31
CA PRO A 133 -2.59 -6.79 -15.88
C PRO A 133 -1.54 -6.04 -15.04
N GLN A 134 -0.32 -5.87 -15.56
CA GLN A 134 0.75 -5.13 -14.89
C GLN A 134 0.46 -3.63 -14.83
N LEU A 135 -0.02 -3.03 -15.93
CA LEU A 135 -0.42 -1.62 -15.95
C LEU A 135 -1.60 -1.35 -15.00
N PHE A 136 -2.59 -2.25 -15.01
CA PHE A 136 -3.73 -2.17 -14.09
C PHE A 136 -3.29 -2.25 -12.62
N MET A 137 -2.37 -3.16 -12.29
CA MET A 137 -1.82 -3.27 -10.94
C MET A 137 -1.12 -1.98 -10.51
N LEU A 138 -0.30 -1.37 -11.38
CA LEU A 138 0.38 -0.11 -11.09
C LEU A 138 -0.58 1.06 -10.87
N SER A 139 -1.65 1.13 -11.66
CA SER A 139 -2.69 2.18 -11.50
C SER A 139 -3.39 2.11 -10.14
N ARG A 140 -3.44 0.93 -9.51
CA ARG A 140 -4.07 0.73 -8.20
C ARG A 140 -3.12 0.93 -7.03
N THR A 141 -1.85 0.56 -7.17
CA THR A 141 -0.86 0.69 -6.10
C THR A 141 -0.30 2.11 -5.97
N GLY A 142 -0.48 2.96 -6.98
CA GLY A 142 -0.09 4.38 -6.95
C GLY A 142 1.42 4.63 -6.89
N SER A 143 2.23 3.57 -6.97
CA SER A 143 3.69 3.63 -6.95
C SER A 143 4.27 2.42 -7.70
N ALA A 144 5.29 2.69 -8.51
CA ALA A 144 6.15 1.68 -9.10
C ALA A 144 7.55 1.83 -8.52
N GLU A 145 8.14 0.76 -8.00
CA GLU A 145 9.56 0.76 -7.65
C GLU A 145 10.41 1.11 -8.89
N THR A 146 11.46 1.93 -8.72
CA THR A 146 12.32 2.40 -9.81
C THR A 146 12.83 1.27 -10.71
N ILE A 147 13.21 0.12 -10.14
CA ILE A 147 13.68 -1.05 -10.90
C ILE A 147 12.57 -1.66 -11.76
N THR A 148 11.34 -1.72 -11.24
CA THR A 148 10.15 -2.17 -11.99
C THR A 148 9.86 -1.22 -13.16
N ALA A 149 10.07 0.07 -12.94
CA ALA A 149 9.92 1.09 -13.96
C ALA A 149 10.97 0.93 -15.09
N HIS A 150 12.24 0.66 -14.76
CA HIS A 150 13.27 0.37 -15.77
C HIS A 150 12.98 -0.90 -16.58
N TYR A 151 12.48 -1.97 -15.93
CA TYR A 151 12.01 -3.17 -16.62
C TYR A 151 10.95 -2.84 -17.66
N LEU A 152 9.90 -2.11 -17.25
CA LEU A 152 8.80 -1.73 -18.13
C LEU A 152 9.24 -0.77 -19.24
N PHE A 153 10.17 0.13 -18.98
CA PHE A 153 10.76 1.00 -19.99
C PHE A 153 11.54 0.21 -21.05
N ALA A 154 12.38 -0.74 -20.63
CA ALA A 154 13.09 -1.62 -21.57
C ALA A 154 12.10 -2.48 -22.39
N LEU A 155 11.04 -2.97 -21.74
CA LEU A 155 9.96 -3.73 -22.38
C LEU A 155 9.11 -2.87 -23.34
N GLY A 156 8.88 -1.60 -23.05
CA GLY A 156 8.24 -0.71 -24.03
C GLY A 156 9.19 -0.37 -25.19
N SER A 157 10.47 -0.13 -24.89
CA SER A 157 11.45 0.39 -25.86
C SER A 157 11.69 -0.58 -27.01
N TYR A 158 11.66 -1.90 -26.75
CA TYR A 158 11.81 -2.86 -27.84
C TYR A 158 10.67 -2.76 -28.86
N ARG A 159 9.46 -2.36 -28.45
CA ARG A 159 8.33 -2.18 -29.37
C ARG A 159 8.51 -0.97 -30.27
N GLY A 160 8.97 0.15 -29.70
CA GLY A 160 9.36 1.32 -30.49
C GLY A 160 10.41 0.98 -31.55
N LEU A 161 11.42 0.18 -31.18
CA LEU A 161 12.44 -0.30 -32.12
C LEU A 161 11.89 -1.26 -33.18
N TYR A 162 10.90 -2.09 -32.84
CA TYR A 162 10.24 -2.97 -33.81
C TYR A 162 9.39 -2.21 -34.84
N ILE A 163 8.77 -1.08 -34.46
CA ILE A 163 8.12 -0.17 -35.42
C ILE A 163 9.14 0.36 -36.43
N LEU A 164 10.30 0.83 -35.96
CA LEU A 164 11.38 1.27 -36.85
C LEU A 164 11.87 0.15 -37.76
N ASN A 165 11.96 -1.08 -37.26
CA ASN A 165 12.26 -2.26 -38.06
C ASN A 165 11.21 -2.49 -39.16
N TRP A 166 9.90 -2.39 -38.88
CA TRP A 166 8.87 -2.56 -39.91
C TRP A 166 8.94 -1.49 -40.98
N VAL A 167 9.15 -0.22 -40.59
CA VAL A 167 9.37 0.88 -41.54
C VAL A 167 10.58 0.60 -42.42
N TYR A 168 11.71 0.19 -41.82
CA TYR A 168 12.92 -0.16 -42.57
C TYR A 168 12.65 -1.30 -43.58
N ARG A 169 12.00 -2.39 -43.15
CA ARG A 169 11.71 -3.55 -44.03
C ARG A 169 10.73 -3.20 -45.14
N TYR A 170 9.79 -2.30 -44.90
CA TYR A 170 8.89 -1.81 -45.95
C TYR A 170 9.66 -1.09 -47.06
N TYR A 171 10.54 -0.14 -46.70
CA TYR A 171 11.29 0.64 -47.70
C TYR A 171 12.43 -0.13 -48.36
N MET A 172 13.13 -1.00 -47.61
CA MET A 172 14.36 -1.65 -48.10
C MET A 172 14.14 -3.07 -48.60
N GLU A 173 13.17 -3.81 -48.04
CA GLU A 173 12.92 -5.22 -48.35
C GLU A 173 11.56 -5.43 -49.06
N ASN A 174 10.78 -4.36 -49.30
CA ASN A 174 9.41 -4.40 -49.82
C ASN A 174 8.51 -5.43 -49.08
N HIS A 175 8.70 -5.54 -47.76
CA HIS A 175 8.02 -6.53 -46.93
C HIS A 175 7.20 -5.85 -45.84
N LEU A 176 5.90 -6.17 -45.80
CA LEU A 176 4.95 -5.65 -44.80
C LEU A 176 4.09 -6.79 -44.26
N ASP A 177 4.10 -6.95 -42.95
CA ASP A 177 3.15 -7.82 -42.25
C ASP A 177 2.13 -6.95 -41.53
N VAL A 178 0.90 -6.92 -42.06
CA VAL A 178 -0.18 -6.06 -41.57
C VAL A 178 -0.64 -6.48 -40.17
N ILE A 179 -0.67 -7.79 -39.88
CA ILE A 179 -1.07 -8.31 -38.57
C ILE A 179 -0.06 -7.84 -37.52
N ALA A 180 1.23 -8.04 -37.78
CA ALA A 180 2.30 -7.62 -36.88
C ALA A 180 2.32 -6.09 -36.67
N LEU A 181 2.09 -5.32 -37.73
CA LEU A 181 2.05 -3.85 -37.66
C LEU A 181 0.89 -3.37 -36.78
N VAL A 182 -0.34 -3.82 -37.04
CA VAL A 182 -1.53 -3.36 -36.30
C VAL A 182 -1.46 -3.75 -34.83
N ALA A 183 -1.10 -5.01 -34.54
CA ALA A 183 -0.90 -5.46 -33.17
C ALA A 183 0.23 -4.69 -32.47
N GLY A 184 1.31 -4.40 -33.18
CA GLY A 184 2.43 -3.60 -32.70
C GLY A 184 2.09 -2.16 -32.36
N VAL A 185 1.29 -1.51 -33.20
CA VAL A 185 0.78 -0.15 -32.95
C VAL A 185 -0.15 -0.17 -31.74
N ALA A 186 -1.10 -1.11 -31.67
CA ALA A 186 -1.99 -1.24 -30.52
C ALA A 186 -1.21 -1.44 -29.21
N GLN A 187 -0.19 -2.29 -29.23
CA GLN A 187 0.70 -2.49 -28.09
C GLN A 187 1.43 -1.21 -27.69
N THR A 188 1.98 -0.49 -28.66
CA THR A 188 2.73 0.75 -28.39
C THR A 188 1.84 1.84 -27.78
N VAL A 189 0.59 1.94 -28.23
CA VAL A 189 -0.40 2.85 -27.64
C VAL A 189 -0.67 2.50 -26.18
N LEU A 190 -0.80 1.21 -25.83
CA LEU A 190 -0.96 0.79 -24.44
C LEU A 190 0.25 1.14 -23.55
N TYR A 191 1.46 1.17 -24.12
CA TYR A 191 2.67 1.61 -23.41
C TYR A 191 2.82 3.14 -23.35
N ALA A 192 2.11 3.92 -24.16
CA ALA A 192 2.32 5.37 -24.28
C ALA A 192 2.05 6.11 -22.96
N ASP A 193 0.95 5.79 -22.28
CA ASP A 193 0.61 6.37 -20.98
C ASP A 193 1.65 5.98 -19.91
N PHE A 194 2.10 4.72 -19.93
CA PHE A 194 3.21 4.28 -19.07
C PHE A 194 4.50 5.07 -19.33
N PHE A 195 4.86 5.31 -20.58
CA PHE A 195 6.05 6.10 -20.91
C PHE A 195 5.94 7.56 -20.45
N TYR A 196 4.77 8.18 -20.61
CA TYR A 196 4.52 9.52 -20.10
C TYR A 196 4.73 9.58 -18.58
N LEU A 197 4.13 8.64 -17.84
CA LEU A 197 4.32 8.53 -16.40
C LEU A 197 5.76 8.21 -16.01
N TYR A 198 6.45 7.34 -16.75
CA TYR A 198 7.85 7.02 -16.51
C TYR A 198 8.75 8.25 -16.62
N VAL A 199 8.59 9.03 -17.70
CA VAL A 199 9.39 10.24 -17.91
C VAL A 199 9.08 11.30 -16.85
N THR A 200 7.79 11.51 -16.55
CA THR A 200 7.37 12.56 -15.60
C THR A 200 7.60 12.23 -14.13
N ARG A 201 7.72 10.94 -13.76
CA ARG A 201 7.82 10.52 -12.35
C ARG A 201 9.13 9.84 -11.98
N VAL A 202 9.79 9.19 -12.94
CA VAL A 202 11.02 8.40 -12.69
C VAL A 202 12.24 9.11 -13.23
N VAL A 203 12.14 9.71 -14.41
CA VAL A 203 13.24 10.51 -14.99
C VAL A 203 13.24 11.92 -14.40
N GLN A 204 12.08 12.56 -14.37
CA GLN A 204 11.85 13.76 -13.55
C GLN A 204 11.58 13.26 -12.12
N GLN A 205 12.58 13.35 -11.26
CA GLN A 205 12.42 12.93 -9.87
C GLN A 205 11.42 13.87 -9.19
N ASP A 206 10.34 13.31 -8.64
CA ASP A 206 9.47 14.06 -7.72
C ASP A 206 10.32 14.50 -6.52
N GLU A 207 10.39 15.81 -6.28
CA GLU A 207 11.12 16.38 -5.16
C GLU A 207 10.22 16.43 -3.92
N LEU A 208 10.67 15.80 -2.83
CA LEU A 208 10.00 15.95 -1.54
C LEU A 208 10.26 17.36 -1.03
N VAL A 209 9.21 18.17 -0.90
CA VAL A 209 9.30 19.57 -0.46
C VAL A 209 8.88 19.78 1.00
N LEU A 210 7.99 18.94 1.52
CA LEU A 210 7.44 19.08 2.87
C LEU A 210 6.93 17.73 3.39
N VAL A 211 7.17 17.48 4.68
CA VAL A 211 6.55 16.38 5.43
C VAL A 211 5.78 16.97 6.60
N GLN A 212 4.48 16.72 6.66
CA GLN A 212 3.65 16.99 7.82
C GLN A 212 3.25 15.65 8.45
N ALA A 213 3.74 15.40 9.66
CA ALA A 213 3.48 14.16 10.37
C ALA A 213 2.64 14.43 11.62
N VAL A 214 1.59 13.64 11.81
CA VAL A 214 0.69 13.70 12.96
C VAL A 214 0.56 12.29 13.51
N TRP A 215 0.81 12.12 14.80
CA TRP A 215 0.76 10.83 15.47
C TRP A 215 0.11 10.94 16.85
N ARG A 216 -0.45 9.82 17.31
CA ARG A 216 -0.93 9.68 18.69
C ARG A 216 0.26 9.48 19.64
N HIS A 217 0.08 9.83 20.91
CA HIS A 217 0.97 9.41 21.98
C HIS A 217 1.12 7.88 22.04
N GLY A 218 2.18 7.41 22.70
CA GLY A 218 2.42 5.99 22.92
C GLY A 218 1.49 5.40 23.99
N ASP A 219 1.70 4.12 24.28
CA ASP A 219 1.02 3.40 25.36
C ASP A 219 1.09 4.14 26.71
N ARG A 220 -0.04 4.16 27.44
CA ARG A 220 -0.24 4.92 28.68
C ARG A 220 -1.09 4.14 29.70
N SER A 221 -1.17 4.65 30.93
CA SER A 221 -2.22 4.26 31.90
C SER A 221 -3.60 4.81 31.48
N PRO A 222 -4.72 4.26 32.01
CA PRO A 222 -6.06 4.82 31.77
C PRO A 222 -6.13 6.27 32.24
N THR A 223 -7.01 7.07 31.65
CA THR A 223 -7.18 8.48 32.09
C THR A 223 -8.14 8.62 33.28
N LYS A 224 -9.01 7.63 33.45
CA LYS A 224 -9.94 7.42 34.55
C LYS A 224 -10.53 6.02 34.37
N THR A 225 -11.28 5.56 35.36
CA THR A 225 -12.08 4.32 35.28
C THR A 225 -13.39 4.46 36.07
N PHE A 226 -14.21 3.42 36.08
CA PHE A 226 -15.44 3.36 36.85
C PHE A 226 -15.22 2.98 38.33
N LYS A 227 -16.20 3.31 39.18
CA LYS A 227 -16.03 3.26 40.65
C LYS A 227 -15.75 1.87 41.21
N THR A 228 -16.37 0.84 40.65
CA THR A 228 -16.24 -0.55 41.10
C THR A 228 -15.12 -1.30 40.39
N ASP A 229 -14.29 -0.60 39.62
CA ASP A 229 -13.15 -1.21 38.96
C ASP A 229 -12.10 -1.65 39.99
N LYS A 230 -11.45 -2.79 39.68
CA LYS A 230 -10.46 -3.42 40.54
C LYS A 230 -9.19 -2.59 40.68
N TYR A 231 -8.83 -1.84 39.65
CA TYR A 231 -7.60 -1.03 39.62
C TYR A 231 -7.96 0.45 39.60
N GLN A 232 -7.58 1.14 40.66
CA GLN A 232 -7.74 2.60 40.78
C GLN A 232 -6.40 3.28 40.53
N GLU A 233 -6.33 4.60 40.67
CA GLU A 233 -5.14 5.38 40.30
C GLU A 233 -3.84 4.86 40.91
N LYS A 234 -3.90 4.47 42.18
CA LYS A 234 -2.78 3.91 42.96
C LYS A 234 -2.16 2.66 42.35
N ASP A 235 -2.91 1.92 41.52
CA ASP A 235 -2.48 0.68 40.89
C ASP A 235 -1.70 0.93 39.58
N TRP A 236 -1.52 2.20 39.24
CA TRP A 236 -0.75 2.70 38.10
C TRP A 236 0.45 3.51 38.61
N PRO A 237 1.71 3.11 38.32
CA PRO A 237 2.91 3.67 38.96
C PRO A 237 3.07 5.20 38.87
N GLN A 238 2.48 5.81 37.86
CA GLN A 238 2.58 7.25 37.59
C GLN A 238 1.21 7.95 37.69
N GLY A 239 0.17 7.23 38.15
CA GLY A 239 -1.20 7.71 38.17
C GLY A 239 -1.87 7.69 36.79
N TRP A 240 -2.95 8.45 36.65
CA TRP A 240 -3.78 8.44 35.45
C TRP A 240 -3.15 9.17 34.26
N GLY A 241 -3.42 8.64 33.06
CA GLY A 241 -3.14 9.25 31.78
C GLY A 241 -1.66 9.44 31.46
N GLN A 242 -0.75 8.82 32.21
CA GLN A 242 0.69 8.98 32.04
C GLN A 242 1.25 7.97 31.04
N LEU A 243 2.23 8.42 30.25
CA LEU A 243 2.92 7.60 29.27
C LEU A 243 3.76 6.52 29.96
N SER A 244 3.58 5.26 29.56
CA SER A 244 4.34 4.17 30.15
C SER A 244 5.76 4.07 29.56
N PRO A 245 6.67 3.30 30.18
CA PRO A 245 7.95 2.95 29.58
C PRO A 245 7.80 2.25 28.21
N THR A 246 6.75 1.45 28.02
CA THR A 246 6.41 0.86 26.73
C THR A 246 6.05 1.93 25.70
N GLY A 247 5.26 2.94 26.10
CA GLY A 247 4.90 4.07 25.24
C GLY A 247 6.11 4.91 24.83
N MET A 248 7.05 5.14 25.76
CA MET A 248 8.33 5.78 25.44
C MET A 248 9.12 4.97 24.41
N ALA A 249 9.24 3.65 24.61
CA ALA A 249 9.94 2.76 23.68
C ALA A 249 9.29 2.73 22.27
N GLN A 250 7.96 2.78 22.19
CA GLN A 250 7.23 2.89 20.91
C GLN A 250 7.60 4.17 20.16
N HIS A 251 7.69 5.30 20.86
CA HIS A 251 8.10 6.56 20.22
C HIS A 251 9.57 6.59 19.85
N VAL A 252 10.46 5.99 20.66
CA VAL A 252 11.86 5.85 20.28
C VAL A 252 11.99 5.04 18.97
N GLU A 253 11.17 4.00 18.80
CA GLU A 253 11.13 3.23 17.55
C GLU A 253 10.56 4.04 16.37
N LEU A 254 9.49 4.80 16.59
CA LEU A 254 8.94 5.69 15.57
C LEU A 254 10.00 6.72 15.11
N GLY A 255 10.67 7.37 16.04
CA GLY A 255 11.75 8.32 15.75
C GLY A 255 12.91 7.71 14.96
N ARG A 256 13.28 6.45 15.24
CA ARG A 256 14.28 5.72 14.43
C ARG A 256 13.83 5.51 12.98
N ARG A 257 12.57 5.19 12.76
CA ARG A 257 12.02 5.03 11.40
C ARG A 257 11.94 6.35 10.65
N LEU A 258 11.56 7.42 11.33
CA LEU A 258 11.57 8.78 10.77
C LEU A 258 12.99 9.20 10.39
N ARG A 259 13.98 8.94 11.26
CA ARG A 259 15.39 9.16 10.97
C ARG A 259 15.85 8.40 9.73
N GLN A 260 15.62 7.09 9.71
CA GLN A 260 16.04 6.22 8.62
C GLN A 260 15.50 6.76 7.28
N ARG A 261 14.20 7.06 7.24
CA ARG A 261 13.54 7.54 6.03
C ARG A 261 14.00 8.95 5.62
N TYR A 262 13.89 9.92 6.50
CA TYR A 262 14.01 11.33 6.13
C TYR A 262 15.42 11.93 6.27
N ILE A 263 16.29 11.31 7.06
CA ILE A 263 17.68 11.78 7.26
C ILE A 263 18.65 10.89 6.49
N GLU A 264 18.52 9.57 6.59
CA GLU A 264 19.53 8.64 6.06
C GLU A 264 19.26 8.26 4.58
N GLU A 265 18.05 7.82 4.26
CA GLU A 265 17.66 7.37 2.92
C GLU A 265 17.41 8.55 1.98
N LEU A 266 16.51 9.47 2.36
CA LEU A 266 16.11 10.60 1.51
C LEU A 266 17.02 11.81 1.63
N LYS A 267 17.80 11.92 2.71
CA LYS A 267 18.61 13.12 3.04
C LYS A 267 17.80 14.42 2.95
N PHE A 268 16.51 14.34 3.26
CA PHE A 268 15.56 15.44 3.19
C PHE A 268 15.76 16.41 4.36
N VAL A 269 16.04 15.88 5.55
CA VAL A 269 16.39 16.64 6.75
C VAL A 269 17.88 16.46 7.05
N GLY A 270 18.54 17.52 7.50
CA GLY A 270 19.96 17.50 7.81
C GLY A 270 20.35 16.45 8.86
N PRO A 271 21.59 15.93 8.82
CA PRO A 271 22.08 14.98 9.82
C PRO A 271 22.28 15.60 11.21
N ARG A 272 22.12 16.91 11.35
CA ARG A 272 22.12 17.68 12.60
C ARG A 272 20.83 18.48 12.69
N TYR A 273 20.30 18.63 13.89
CA TYR A 273 19.13 19.46 14.13
C TYR A 273 19.32 20.89 13.61
N ASN A 274 18.32 21.38 12.88
CA ASN A 274 18.20 22.77 12.45
C ASN A 274 16.75 23.23 12.71
N SER A 275 16.58 24.29 13.48
CA SER A 275 15.26 24.85 13.81
C SER A 275 14.52 25.45 12.61
N HIS A 276 15.20 25.69 11.48
CA HIS A 276 14.57 26.13 10.23
C HIS A 276 14.03 24.96 9.39
N GLU A 277 14.44 23.72 9.69
CA GLU A 277 14.00 22.51 8.97
C GLU A 277 12.90 21.76 9.71
N ILE A 278 12.87 21.86 11.04
CA ILE A 278 11.99 21.07 11.89
C ILE A 278 11.22 21.97 12.84
N TYR A 279 9.90 21.84 12.81
CA TYR A 279 8.99 22.42 13.79
C TYR A 279 8.20 21.31 14.47
N VAL A 280 8.15 21.32 15.81
CA VAL A 280 7.44 20.31 16.59
C VAL A 280 6.40 20.97 17.47
N ARG A 281 5.16 20.51 17.35
CA ARG A 281 4.03 20.92 18.17
C ARG A 281 3.42 19.70 18.87
N SER A 282 3.00 19.88 20.11
CA SER A 282 2.29 18.87 20.89
C SER A 282 1.13 19.51 21.64
N THR A 283 0.09 18.74 21.97
CA THR A 283 -0.90 19.14 22.97
C THR A 283 -0.27 19.22 24.36
N ASP A 284 -0.84 20.01 25.26
CA ASP A 284 -0.32 20.23 26.61
C ASP A 284 -0.71 19.10 27.58
N TRP A 285 -0.36 17.87 27.20
CA TRP A 285 -0.42 16.70 28.07
C TRP A 285 0.96 16.12 28.28
N ASN A 286 1.29 15.73 29.52
CA ASN A 286 2.55 15.05 29.82
C ASN A 286 2.81 13.86 28.88
N ARG A 287 1.78 13.07 28.55
CA ARG A 287 1.92 11.91 27.67
C ARG A 287 2.30 12.27 26.23
N THR A 288 1.77 13.37 25.69
CA THR A 288 2.06 13.80 24.32
C THR A 288 3.39 14.54 24.24
N LEU A 289 3.71 15.37 25.23
CA LEU A 289 5.03 16.01 25.36
C LEU A 289 6.13 14.96 25.51
N THR A 290 5.98 14.02 26.44
CA THR A 290 6.97 12.95 26.67
C THR A 290 7.10 12.00 25.48
N SER A 291 6.01 11.77 24.74
CA SER A 291 6.07 11.03 23.47
C SER A 291 6.93 11.74 22.44
N ALA A 292 6.71 13.04 22.23
CA ALA A 292 7.50 13.85 21.30
C ALA A 292 8.98 13.92 21.72
N ILE A 293 9.28 14.06 23.02
CA ILE A 293 10.65 14.01 23.53
C ILE A 293 11.31 12.65 23.25
N SER A 294 10.58 11.55 23.47
CA SER A 294 11.07 10.19 23.24
C SER A 294 11.35 9.94 21.76
N ASP A 295 10.46 10.41 20.88
CA ASP A 295 10.58 10.29 19.43
C ASP A 295 11.80 11.06 18.91
N LEU A 296 11.90 12.34 19.26
CA LEU A 296 12.99 13.20 18.83
C LEU A 296 14.34 12.77 19.41
N GLY A 297 14.35 12.30 20.65
CA GLY A 297 15.54 11.78 21.32
C GLY A 297 16.16 10.56 20.61
N ALA A 298 15.37 9.81 19.83
CA ALA A 298 15.88 8.71 19.02
C ALA A 298 16.84 9.14 17.92
N ASN A 299 16.78 10.42 17.50
CA ASN A 299 17.61 10.94 16.42
C ASN A 299 19.09 11.12 16.80
N LYS A 300 19.45 11.10 18.09
CA LYS A 300 20.86 11.21 18.56
C LYS A 300 21.68 12.33 17.90
N TRP A 301 21.05 13.47 17.58
CA TRP A 301 21.78 14.69 17.25
C TRP A 301 22.55 15.15 18.49
N PRO A 302 23.75 15.72 18.38
CA PRO A 302 25.01 14.97 18.27
C PRO A 302 25.32 14.07 19.50
N GLY A 303 25.20 12.75 19.30
CA GLY A 303 25.83 11.70 20.12
C GLY A 303 25.16 11.38 21.47
N TRP A 304 24.59 12.38 22.13
CA TRP A 304 23.86 12.29 23.41
C TRP A 304 22.50 12.99 23.30
N PHE A 305 21.64 12.87 24.32
CA PHE A 305 20.34 13.55 24.32
C PHE A 305 20.51 15.05 24.04
N PHE A 306 19.85 15.56 23.00
CA PHE A 306 19.88 16.96 22.61
C PHE A 306 18.50 17.56 22.76
N PRO A 307 18.35 18.65 23.56
CA PRO A 307 17.05 19.25 23.81
C PRO A 307 16.53 19.91 22.54
N ILE A 308 15.39 19.44 22.05
CA ILE A 308 14.68 20.02 20.91
C ILE A 308 13.41 20.68 21.45
N ALA A 309 13.17 21.92 21.02
CA ALA A 309 11.99 22.67 21.44
C ALA A 309 10.72 21.97 20.94
N ILE A 310 9.78 21.74 21.86
CA ILE A 310 8.43 21.25 21.56
C ILE A 310 7.47 22.34 21.99
N HIS A 311 6.71 22.87 21.02
CA HIS A 311 5.76 23.95 21.26
C HIS A 311 4.41 23.38 21.68
N SER A 312 3.76 24.03 22.64
CA SER A 312 2.43 23.67 23.09
C SER A 312 1.64 24.90 23.47
N LEU A 313 0.32 24.74 23.52
CA LEU A 313 -0.63 25.75 23.99
C LEU A 313 -1.48 25.12 25.08
N PRO A 314 -1.90 25.88 26.11
CA PRO A 314 -2.91 25.43 27.06
C PRO A 314 -4.13 24.89 26.33
N GLY A 315 -4.72 23.81 26.83
CA GLY A 315 -5.80 23.09 26.13
C GLY A 315 -6.99 23.95 25.72
N ASN A 316 -7.40 24.89 26.58
CA ASN A 316 -8.49 25.83 26.31
C ASN A 316 -8.16 26.83 25.17
N GLU A 317 -6.88 27.00 24.84
CA GLU A 317 -6.37 27.84 23.75
C GLU A 317 -5.91 27.01 22.55
N ASP A 318 -5.91 25.68 22.63
CA ASP A 318 -5.55 24.79 21.53
C ASP A 318 -6.77 24.53 20.62
N PHE A 319 -6.85 25.32 19.54
CA PHE A 319 -7.88 25.17 18.50
C PHE A 319 -7.48 24.21 17.37
N MET A 320 -6.26 23.64 17.41
CA MET A 320 -5.78 22.71 16.39
C MET A 320 -5.97 21.26 16.81
N ALA A 321 -5.80 20.96 18.09
CA ALA A 321 -6.01 19.64 18.63
C ALA A 321 -7.46 19.43 19.09
N PRO A 322 -8.03 18.23 18.88
CA PRO A 322 -9.40 17.97 19.28
C PRO A 322 -9.54 17.90 20.81
N GLY A 323 -10.57 18.57 21.34
CA GLY A 323 -11.23 18.16 22.58
C GLY A 323 -11.04 19.03 23.82
N GLU A 324 -10.30 20.13 23.78
CA GLU A 324 -10.09 20.99 24.98
C GLU A 324 -10.54 22.44 24.83
N SER A 325 -10.52 22.98 23.61
CA SER A 325 -11.03 24.33 23.35
C SER A 325 -12.56 24.35 23.40
N GLU A 326 -13.12 25.33 24.11
CA GLU A 326 -14.57 25.50 24.21
C GLU A 326 -15.18 25.86 22.86
N CYS A 327 -16.11 25.04 22.39
CA CYS A 327 -16.89 25.32 21.19
C CYS A 327 -18.38 25.20 21.50
N LYS A 328 -19.04 26.33 21.75
CA LYS A 328 -20.50 26.37 22.03
C LYS A 328 -21.32 25.70 20.93
N ARG A 329 -20.88 25.82 19.67
CA ARG A 329 -21.57 25.19 18.54
C ARG A 329 -21.43 23.66 18.57
N PHE A 330 -20.28 23.15 19.00
CA PHE A 330 -20.07 21.72 19.16
C PHE A 330 -21.02 21.13 20.21
N GLU A 331 -21.16 21.78 21.37
CA GLU A 331 -22.10 21.35 22.40
C GLU A 331 -23.55 21.33 21.89
N GLN A 332 -23.98 22.36 21.15
CA GLN A 332 -25.31 22.37 20.51
C GLN A 332 -25.51 21.22 19.52
N ILE A 333 -24.45 20.83 18.79
CA ILE A 333 -24.51 19.71 17.84
C ILE A 333 -24.57 18.39 18.63
N LYS A 334 -23.78 18.25 19.68
CA LYS A 334 -23.79 17.09 20.58
C LYS A 334 -25.17 16.87 21.22
N GLU A 335 -25.81 17.94 21.68
CA GLU A 335 -27.20 17.88 22.18
C GLU A 335 -28.18 17.41 21.09
N ARG A 336 -28.03 17.90 19.84
CA ARG A 336 -28.87 17.46 18.72
C ARG A 336 -28.73 15.98 18.40
N ILE A 337 -27.55 15.39 18.61
CA ILE A 337 -27.34 13.94 18.42
C ILE A 337 -28.34 13.14 19.27
N THR A 338 -28.56 13.57 20.52
CA THR A 338 -29.49 12.90 21.44
C THR A 338 -30.95 12.92 20.98
N LEU A 339 -31.31 13.84 20.07
CA LEU A 339 -32.66 13.98 19.50
C LEU A 339 -32.87 13.11 18.25
N THR A 340 -31.81 12.49 17.73
CA THR A 340 -31.87 11.75 16.46
C THR A 340 -32.56 10.39 16.60
N LYS A 341 -33.15 9.90 15.49
CA LYS A 341 -33.71 8.55 15.43
C LYS A 341 -32.63 7.48 15.62
N GLU A 342 -31.43 7.73 15.09
CA GLU A 342 -30.29 6.83 15.24
C GLU A 342 -29.92 6.66 16.72
N TYR A 343 -29.72 7.76 17.45
CA TYR A 343 -29.40 7.71 18.87
C TYR A 343 -30.47 6.96 19.69
N ASN A 344 -31.74 7.28 19.47
CA ASN A 344 -32.85 6.59 20.13
C ASN A 344 -32.90 5.09 19.80
N SER A 345 -32.66 4.72 18.54
CA SER A 345 -32.61 3.30 18.13
C SER A 345 -31.44 2.57 18.78
N THR A 346 -30.29 3.23 18.91
CA THR A 346 -29.12 2.70 19.62
C THR A 346 -29.41 2.51 21.10
N LEU A 347 -30.06 3.46 21.76
CA LEU A 347 -30.47 3.31 23.16
C LEU A 347 -31.38 2.10 23.36
N ILE A 348 -32.32 1.86 22.44
CA ILE A 348 -33.20 0.67 22.49
C ILE A 348 -32.38 -0.61 22.27
N LYS A 349 -31.52 -0.64 21.23
CA LYS A 349 -30.68 -1.79 20.88
C LYS A 349 -29.75 -2.19 22.02
N TYR A 350 -29.11 -1.22 22.68
CA TYR A 350 -28.12 -1.45 23.74
C TYR A 350 -28.66 -1.23 25.15
N LYS A 351 -29.99 -1.15 25.33
CA LYS A 351 -30.60 -0.94 26.65
C LYS A 351 -30.09 -1.95 27.69
N TRP A 352 -30.05 -3.22 27.30
CA TRP A 352 -29.56 -4.29 28.16
C TRP A 352 -28.12 -4.06 28.63
N LEU A 353 -27.25 -3.56 27.73
CA LEU A 353 -25.84 -3.33 28.01
C LEU A 353 -25.67 -2.13 28.93
N LEU A 354 -26.37 -1.03 28.65
CA LEU A 354 -26.31 0.19 29.46
C LEU A 354 -26.85 -0.05 30.87
N ASP A 355 -27.95 -0.78 31.00
CA ASP A 355 -28.54 -1.13 32.31
C ASP A 355 -27.57 -2.05 33.09
N PHE A 356 -27.02 -3.08 32.43
CA PHE A 356 -26.04 -3.99 33.01
C PHE A 356 -24.76 -3.27 33.49
N LEU A 357 -24.18 -2.44 32.62
CA LEU A 357 -22.99 -1.66 32.97
C LEU A 357 -23.30 -0.66 34.08
N SER A 358 -24.47 -0.03 34.08
CA SER A 358 -24.84 0.91 35.15
C SER A 358 -24.91 0.22 36.52
N GLU A 359 -25.48 -0.99 36.57
CA GLU A 359 -25.50 -1.80 37.79
C GLU A 359 -24.08 -2.19 38.22
N LYS A 360 -23.27 -2.73 37.30
CA LYS A 360 -21.95 -3.27 37.63
C LYS A 360 -20.90 -2.23 37.93
N THR A 361 -20.95 -1.06 37.29
CA THR A 361 -19.99 0.03 37.47
C THR A 361 -20.28 0.90 38.70
N GLY A 362 -21.47 0.77 39.30
CA GLY A 362 -21.91 1.59 40.43
C GLY A 362 -22.20 3.05 40.08
N GLN A 363 -22.44 3.35 38.80
CA GLN A 363 -22.77 4.67 38.29
C GLN A 363 -23.62 4.56 37.04
N LYS A 364 -24.40 5.59 36.72
CA LYS A 364 -25.16 5.62 35.46
C LYS A 364 -24.18 5.67 34.29
N VAL A 365 -24.35 4.77 33.32
CA VAL A 365 -23.55 4.70 32.10
C VAL A 365 -24.44 5.08 30.92
N ASP A 366 -24.02 6.08 30.15
CA ASP A 366 -24.61 6.40 28.87
C ASP A 366 -23.65 6.09 27.70
N PRO A 367 -24.09 6.15 26.44
CA PRO A 367 -23.21 5.89 25.30
C PRO A 367 -21.93 6.74 25.26
N PHE A 368 -21.96 7.99 25.77
CA PHE A 368 -20.80 8.90 25.82
C PHE A 368 -19.82 8.59 26.96
N ASP A 369 -20.17 7.67 27.87
CA ASP A 369 -19.25 7.15 28.89
C ASP A 369 -18.52 5.87 28.44
N MET A 370 -18.92 5.27 27.30
CA MET A 370 -18.45 3.95 26.90
C MET A 370 -16.94 3.88 26.69
N TRP A 371 -16.35 4.94 26.13
CA TRP A 371 -14.90 5.06 25.92
C TRP A 371 -14.09 4.87 27.20
N MET A 372 -14.61 5.30 28.35
CA MET A 372 -13.89 5.17 29.63
C MET A 372 -13.79 3.71 30.07
N ILE A 373 -14.89 2.95 29.93
CA ILE A 373 -14.92 1.53 30.29
C ILE A 373 -14.04 0.74 29.31
N ASN A 374 -14.17 1.04 28.01
CA ASN A 374 -13.40 0.37 26.97
C ASN A 374 -11.89 0.65 27.09
N ASP A 375 -11.48 1.91 27.31
CA ASP A 375 -10.07 2.31 27.49
C ASP A 375 -9.45 1.61 28.72
N ALA A 376 -10.17 1.57 29.86
CA ALA A 376 -9.71 0.88 31.06
C ALA A 376 -9.46 -0.61 30.81
N PHE A 377 -10.47 -1.33 30.28
CA PHE A 377 -10.35 -2.76 29.99
C PHE A 377 -9.28 -3.08 28.95
N TYR A 378 -9.15 -2.25 27.91
CA TYR A 378 -8.12 -2.40 26.90
C TYR A 378 -6.73 -2.32 27.53
N ILE A 379 -6.47 -1.27 28.33
CA ILE A 379 -5.16 -1.05 28.92
C ILE A 379 -4.85 -2.12 29.97
N GLU A 380 -5.83 -2.53 30.79
CA GLU A 380 -5.64 -3.60 31.76
C GLU A 380 -5.24 -4.92 31.11
N LYS A 381 -5.96 -5.34 30.07
CA LYS A 381 -5.60 -6.52 29.28
C LYS A 381 -4.21 -6.39 28.68
N LEU A 382 -3.88 -5.22 28.14
CA LEU A 382 -2.56 -4.94 27.57
C LEU A 382 -1.44 -5.04 28.62
N LYS A 383 -1.73 -4.76 29.89
CA LYS A 383 -0.81 -4.94 31.02
C LYS A 383 -0.87 -6.31 31.68
N GLY A 384 -1.58 -7.27 31.11
CA GLY A 384 -1.76 -8.60 31.68
C GLY A 384 -2.51 -8.60 33.02
N LYS A 385 -3.23 -7.51 33.33
CA LYS A 385 -4.13 -7.44 34.48
C LYS A 385 -5.43 -8.19 34.14
N LYS A 386 -5.94 -8.96 35.10
CA LYS A 386 -7.27 -9.58 35.00
C LYS A 386 -8.34 -8.53 35.20
N LEU A 387 -9.35 -8.54 34.34
CA LEU A 387 -10.52 -7.66 34.45
C LEU A 387 -11.36 -8.05 35.68
N VAL A 388 -12.39 -7.24 35.94
CA VAL A 388 -13.47 -7.55 36.87
C VAL A 388 -14.20 -8.85 36.47
N ASP A 389 -14.68 -9.60 37.46
CA ASP A 389 -15.17 -10.98 37.28
C ASP A 389 -16.30 -11.13 36.24
N TRP A 390 -17.13 -10.09 36.07
CA TRP A 390 -18.24 -10.08 35.14
C TRP A 390 -17.82 -9.76 33.69
N ALA A 391 -16.60 -9.26 33.48
CA ALA A 391 -16.03 -8.93 32.16
C ALA A 391 -14.94 -9.91 31.73
N GLU A 392 -14.20 -10.49 32.67
CA GLU A 392 -13.10 -11.42 32.38
C GLU A 392 -13.60 -12.63 31.58
N GLY A 393 -13.00 -12.89 30.42
CA GLY A 393 -13.38 -13.99 29.52
C GLY A 393 -14.71 -13.81 28.75
N ASN A 394 -15.45 -12.73 28.98
CA ASN A 394 -16.74 -12.47 28.31
C ASN A 394 -16.54 -11.67 27.02
N GLN A 395 -16.15 -12.35 25.94
CA GLN A 395 -15.82 -11.68 24.68
C GLN A 395 -17.04 -10.96 24.06
N THR A 396 -18.24 -11.56 24.14
CA THR A 396 -19.48 -10.94 23.63
C THR A 396 -19.76 -9.59 24.29
N LEU A 397 -19.55 -9.49 25.60
CA LEU A 397 -19.72 -8.23 26.33
C LEU A 397 -18.70 -7.18 25.89
N LEU A 398 -17.43 -7.57 25.76
CA LEU A 398 -16.35 -6.67 25.37
C LEU A 398 -16.51 -6.18 23.92
N ASP A 399 -16.96 -7.05 23.02
CA ASP A 399 -17.26 -6.69 21.64
C ASP A 399 -18.43 -5.70 21.58
N ALA A 400 -19.46 -5.88 22.41
CA ALA A 400 -20.60 -4.96 22.48
C ALA A 400 -20.20 -3.58 23.05
N ILE A 401 -19.31 -3.54 24.06
CA ILE A 401 -18.72 -2.32 24.60
C ILE A 401 -17.94 -1.59 23.51
N ALA A 402 -17.05 -2.29 22.80
CA ALA A 402 -16.23 -1.72 21.75
C ALA A 402 -17.07 -1.25 20.54
N GLU A 403 -18.13 -1.97 20.17
CA GLU A 403 -19.04 -1.56 19.09
C GLU A 403 -19.74 -0.24 19.44
N LEU A 404 -20.25 -0.11 20.67
CA LEU A 404 -20.95 1.09 21.11
C LEU A 404 -19.99 2.28 21.28
N ASP A 405 -18.76 2.04 21.76
CA ASP A 405 -17.70 3.05 21.81
C ASP A 405 -17.36 3.60 20.41
N ASN A 406 -17.11 2.71 19.45
CA ASN A 406 -16.86 3.10 18.05
C ASN A 406 -18.04 3.88 17.44
N LEU A 407 -19.27 3.48 17.75
CA LEU A 407 -20.46 4.20 17.28
C LEU A 407 -20.53 5.61 17.88
N GLN A 408 -20.20 5.74 19.17
CA GLN A 408 -20.13 7.04 19.83
C GLN A 408 -19.03 7.92 19.25
N GLU A 409 -17.85 7.38 18.92
CA GLU A 409 -16.80 8.15 18.25
C GLU A 409 -17.28 8.66 16.89
N ARG A 410 -17.92 7.80 16.08
CA ARG A 410 -18.51 8.19 14.79
C ARG A 410 -19.50 9.34 14.93
N TRP A 411 -20.26 9.34 16.03
CA TRP A 411 -21.18 10.43 16.31
C TRP A 411 -20.47 11.76 16.53
N MET A 412 -19.37 11.75 17.28
CA MET A 412 -18.60 12.95 17.60
C MET A 412 -17.85 13.54 16.40
N ILE A 413 -17.48 12.70 15.43
CA ILE A 413 -16.80 13.14 14.18
C ILE A 413 -17.77 13.37 13.01
N GLY A 414 -19.08 13.34 13.24
CA GLY A 414 -20.10 13.67 12.24
C GLY A 414 -20.37 12.57 11.19
N LEU A 415 -19.97 11.32 11.44
CA LEU A 415 -20.20 10.17 10.56
C LEU A 415 -21.46 9.35 10.91
N GLY A 416 -22.36 9.93 11.69
CA GLY A 416 -23.72 9.42 11.92
C GLY A 416 -24.69 9.92 10.84
N ASN A 417 -25.81 9.23 10.69
CA ASN A 417 -26.87 9.62 9.75
C ASN A 417 -27.71 10.74 10.36
N TYR A 418 -27.20 11.97 10.25
CA TYR A 418 -27.74 13.17 10.89
C TYR A 418 -28.55 14.10 9.98
N ILE A 419 -28.81 13.67 8.74
CA ILE A 419 -29.55 14.44 7.73
C ILE A 419 -30.86 13.74 7.39
#